data_AF-A0A1E7KRX1-F1
#
_entry.id   AF-A0A1E7KRX1-F1
#
_cell.length_a   1.000
_cell.length_b   1.000
_cell.length_c   1.000
_cell.angle_alpha   90.00
_cell.angle_beta   90.00
_cell.angle_gamma   90.00
#
_symmetry.space_group_name_H-M   'P 1'
#
loop_
_entity.id
_entity.type
_entity.pdbx_description
1 polymer ?
#
loop_
_entity_poly.entity_id
_entity_poly.type
_entity_poly.pdbx_seq_one_letter_code
_entity_poly.pdbx_strand_id
1 'polypeptide(L)'
;EALIAAAAEAGIRITLLDTCYLAAGFDQPLEAHQLRFSDGTAQAWAERAEALRPDGNTRIGAAAHSVRAVPARELPTVVEWARHRRAPLHAHLSEQPAENA
;
A
#
# COMPACT_ATOMS: atom_id res chain seq x y z
N GLU A 1 0.81 10.91 9.54
CA GLU A 1 1.91 10.50 10.44
C GLU A 1 1.47 9.90 11.78
N ALA A 2 0.16 9.75 12.08
CA ALA A 2 -0.30 9.26 13.38
C ALA A 2 0.30 7.90 13.81
N LEU A 3 0.45 6.95 12.88
CA LEU A 3 1.05 5.64 13.16
C LEU A 3 2.54 5.73 13.54
N ILE A 4 3.28 6.66 12.93
CA ILE A 4 4.70 6.89 13.24
C ILE A 4 4.83 7.48 14.64
N ALA A 5 4.00 8.49 14.96
CA ALA A 5 3.95 9.08 16.29
C ALA A 5 3.58 8.05 17.37
N ALA A 6 2.57 7.21 17.12
CA ALA A 6 2.16 6.16 18.05
C ALA A 6 3.25 5.12 18.30
N ALA A 7 3.99 4.74 17.24
CA ALA A 7 5.13 3.82 17.39
C ALA A 7 6.25 4.42 18.24
N ALA A 8 6.55 5.70 18.04
CA ALA A 8 7.54 6.42 18.83
C ALA A 8 7.12 6.51 20.31
N GLU A 9 5.85 6.82 20.60
CA GLU A 9 5.29 6.86 21.95
C GLU A 9 5.34 5.50 22.64
N ALA A 10 5.00 4.44 21.89
CA ALA A 10 5.07 3.06 22.39
C ALA A 10 6.51 2.54 22.56
N GLY A 11 7.52 3.25 22.05
CA GLY A 11 8.92 2.84 22.11
C GLY A 11 9.26 1.64 21.22
N ILE A 12 8.51 1.43 20.13
CA ILE A 12 8.74 0.35 19.17
C ILE A 12 9.25 0.88 17.83
N ARG A 13 10.08 0.08 17.16
CA ARG A 13 10.44 0.33 15.76
C ARG A 13 9.32 -0.14 14.85
N ILE A 14 9.10 0.57 13.75
CA ILE A 14 8.09 0.17 12.75
C ILE A 14 8.63 0.17 11.33
N THR A 15 8.01 -0.68 10.50
CA THR A 15 8.01 -0.52 9.06
C THR A 15 6.58 -0.17 8.65
N LEU A 16 6.36 1.09 8.25
CA LEU A 16 5.06 1.54 7.77
C LEU A 16 4.93 1.12 6.30
N LEU A 17 4.04 0.17 6.03
CA LEU A 17 3.70 -0.27 4.68
C LEU A 17 2.50 0.54 4.18
N ASP A 18 2.77 1.60 3.42
CA ASP A 18 1.68 2.35 2.81
C ASP A 18 1.06 1.54 1.68
N THR A 19 -0.26 1.36 1.73
CA THR A 19 -0.95 0.33 0.95
C THR A 19 -1.75 0.94 -0.18
N CYS A 20 -1.47 0.53 -1.41
CA CYS A 20 -2.26 0.84 -2.59
C CYS A 20 -3.50 -0.05 -2.63
N TYR A 21 -4.68 0.57 -2.74
CA TYR A 21 -5.99 -0.09 -2.80
C TYR A 21 -6.90 0.68 -3.77
N LEU A 22 -7.33 0.05 -4.86
CA LEU A 22 -8.00 0.74 -5.98
C LEU A 22 -9.31 0.07 -6.44
N ALA A 23 -9.58 -1.17 -6.02
CA ALA A 23 -10.76 -1.94 -6.44
C ALA A 23 -11.31 -2.80 -5.30
N ALA A 24 -12.62 -3.11 -5.33
CA ALA A 24 -13.25 -4.03 -4.38
C ALA A 24 -12.93 -5.51 -4.69
N GLY A 25 -12.51 -5.79 -5.92
CA GLY A 25 -12.30 -7.10 -6.50
C GLY A 25 -11.88 -6.98 -7.97
N PHE A 26 -11.66 -8.11 -8.64
CA PHE A 26 -11.38 -8.11 -10.08
C PHE A 26 -12.50 -7.40 -10.84
N ASP A 27 -12.14 -6.33 -11.55
CA ASP A 27 -13.05 -5.47 -12.33
C ASP A 27 -14.26 -4.91 -11.55
N GLN A 28 -14.15 -4.81 -10.22
CA GLN A 28 -15.22 -4.29 -9.36
C GLN A 28 -14.88 -2.88 -8.82
N PRO A 29 -15.81 -1.92 -8.92
CA PRO A 29 -15.62 -0.59 -8.35
C PRO A 29 -15.59 -0.66 -6.82
N LEU A 30 -14.98 0.34 -6.20
CA LEU A 30 -14.93 0.47 -4.74
C LEU A 30 -16.32 0.64 -4.14
N GLU A 31 -16.52 0.00 -2.99
CA GLU A 31 -17.67 0.24 -2.14
C GLU A 31 -17.48 1.48 -1.25
N ALA A 32 -18.58 2.04 -0.73
CA ALA A 32 -18.56 3.26 0.07
C ALA A 32 -17.56 3.21 1.25
N HIS A 33 -17.46 2.06 1.92
CA HIS A 33 -16.55 1.88 3.05
C HIS A 33 -15.07 1.71 2.63
N GLN A 34 -14.82 1.34 1.36
CA GLN A 34 -13.48 1.16 0.80
C GLN A 34 -12.89 2.45 0.23
N LEU A 35 -13.72 3.47 -0.01
CA LEU A 35 -13.28 4.78 -0.52
C LEU A 35 -12.18 5.40 0.35
N ARG A 36 -12.23 5.20 1.67
CA ARG A 36 -11.21 5.70 2.61
C ARG A 36 -9.82 5.05 2.43
N PHE A 37 -9.73 3.96 1.68
CA PHE A 37 -8.47 3.26 1.40
C PHE A 37 -7.83 3.70 0.08
N SER A 38 -8.60 4.37 -0.78
CA SER A 38 -8.20 4.60 -2.16
C SER A 38 -7.75 6.04 -2.39
N ASP A 39 -6.65 6.16 -3.11
CA ASP A 39 -6.18 7.41 -3.69
C ASP A 39 -6.73 7.62 -5.12
N GLY A 40 -7.62 6.75 -5.59
CA GLY A 40 -8.22 6.78 -6.93
C GLY A 40 -7.34 6.18 -8.03
N THR A 41 -6.01 6.40 -7.98
CA THR A 41 -5.04 5.80 -8.92
C THR A 41 -3.75 5.39 -8.19
N ALA A 42 -2.95 4.47 -8.77
CA ALA A 42 -1.65 4.15 -8.19
C ALA A 42 -0.68 5.33 -8.25
N GLN A 43 -0.85 6.25 -9.21
CA GLN A 43 -0.05 7.47 -9.29
C GLN A 43 -0.33 8.42 -8.12
N ALA A 44 -1.61 8.66 -7.81
CA ALA A 44 -1.99 9.47 -6.66
C ALA A 44 -1.54 8.83 -5.33
N TRP A 45 -1.63 7.50 -5.23
CA TRP A 45 -1.04 6.75 -4.11
C TRP A 45 0.47 6.99 -4.01
N ALA A 46 1.21 6.90 -5.12
CA ALA A 46 2.66 7.09 -5.14
C ALA A 46 3.07 8.51 -4.71
N GLU A 47 2.32 9.52 -5.16
CA GLU A 47 2.49 10.92 -4.76
C GLU A 47 2.24 11.12 -3.26
N ARG A 48 1.18 10.52 -2.70
CA ARG A 48 0.94 10.55 -1.25
C ARG A 48 2.03 9.82 -0.48
N ALA A 49 2.46 8.66 -0.94
CA ALA A 49 3.50 7.86 -0.31
C ALA A 49 4.88 8.55 -0.36
N GLU A 50 5.15 9.39 -1.38
CA GLU A 50 6.37 10.18 -1.50
C GLU A 50 6.57 11.13 -0.32
N ALA A 51 5.48 11.64 0.26
CA ALA A 51 5.51 12.55 1.40
C ALA A 51 5.95 11.87 2.71
N LEU A 52 5.91 10.54 2.78
CA LEU A 52 6.33 9.80 3.98
C LEU A 52 7.86 9.81 4.12
N ARG A 53 8.32 10.22 5.31
CA ARG A 53 9.75 10.31 5.64
C ARG A 53 10.15 9.20 6.59
N PRO A 54 11.21 8.42 6.28
CA PRO A 54 11.81 7.53 7.26
C PRO A 54 12.60 8.32 8.31
N ASP A 55 12.86 7.70 9.45
CA ASP A 55 13.74 8.20 10.50
C ASP A 55 14.54 7.04 11.13
N GLY A 56 15.23 7.27 12.24
CA GLY A 56 16.04 6.24 12.90
C GLY A 56 15.25 5.03 13.40
N ASN A 57 13.94 5.15 13.63
CA ASN A 57 13.06 4.11 14.17
C ASN A 57 11.96 3.67 13.18
N THR A 58 11.85 4.36 12.04
CA THR A 58 10.79 4.17 11.04
C THR A 58 11.37 3.85 9.68
N ARG A 59 10.99 2.70 9.13
CA ARG A 59 11.17 2.38 7.71
C ARG A 59 9.87 2.58 6.96
N ILE A 60 9.94 3.13 5.74
CA ILE A 60 8.78 3.20 4.85
C ILE A 60 8.88 2.07 3.81
N GLY A 61 7.78 1.35 3.64
CA GLY A 61 7.59 0.34 2.61
C GLY A 61 6.29 0.56 1.85
N ALA A 62 6.12 -0.21 0.78
CA ALA A 62 4.89 -0.22 -0.01
C ALA A 62 4.17 -1.56 0.16
N ALA A 63 2.85 -1.54 0.00
CA ALA A 63 2.08 -2.74 -0.23
C ALA A 63 1.10 -2.56 -1.38
N ALA A 64 1.01 -3.53 -2.29
CA ALA A 64 -0.18 -3.69 -3.11
C ALA A 64 -1.15 -4.54 -2.28
N HIS A 65 -2.32 -4.01 -1.91
CA HIS A 65 -3.18 -4.70 -0.93
C HIS A 65 -3.42 -6.17 -1.31
N SER A 66 -3.83 -6.43 -2.54
CA SER A 66 -3.90 -7.77 -3.14
C SER A 66 -4.07 -7.67 -4.66
N VAL A 67 -3.97 -8.80 -5.37
CA VAL A 67 -4.28 -8.88 -6.82
C VAL A 67 -5.73 -8.53 -7.15
N ARG A 68 -6.63 -8.66 -6.17
CA ARG A 68 -8.03 -8.25 -6.27
C ARG A 68 -8.21 -6.74 -6.15
N ALA A 69 -7.41 -6.10 -5.31
CA ALA A 69 -7.57 -4.70 -4.96
C ALA A 69 -6.72 -3.74 -5.80
N VAL A 70 -5.70 -4.23 -6.52
CA VAL A 70 -4.86 -3.43 -7.40
C VAL A 70 -4.89 -4.02 -8.81
N PRO A 71 -5.55 -3.36 -9.77
CA PRO A 71 -5.58 -3.83 -11.16
C PRO A 71 -4.18 -4.04 -11.74
N ALA A 72 -4.01 -5.06 -12.58
CA ALA A 72 -2.70 -5.42 -13.14
C ALA A 72 -1.97 -4.26 -13.83
N ARG A 73 -2.72 -3.37 -14.50
CA ARG A 73 -2.18 -2.16 -15.16
C ARG A 73 -1.62 -1.11 -14.19
N GLU A 74 -2.05 -1.12 -12.93
CA GLU A 74 -1.64 -0.16 -11.89
C GLU A 74 -0.46 -0.68 -11.05
N LEU A 75 -0.25 -2.01 -11.02
CA LEU A 75 0.83 -2.64 -10.26
C LEU A 75 2.25 -2.11 -10.59
N PRO A 76 2.62 -1.85 -11.86
CA PRO A 76 3.95 -1.35 -12.19
C PRO A 76 4.32 -0.09 -11.41
N THR A 77 3.40 0.84 -11.20
CA THR A 77 3.64 2.08 -10.43
C THR A 77 4.05 1.79 -8.99
N VAL A 78 3.38 0.83 -8.33
CA VAL A 78 3.70 0.42 -6.94
C VAL A 78 5.08 -0.25 -6.88
N VAL A 79 5.36 -1.14 -7.83
CA VAL A 79 6.65 -1.84 -7.94
C VAL A 79 7.79 -0.87 -8.20
N GLU A 80 7.61 0.08 -9.11
CA GLU A 80 8.61 1.09 -9.45
C GLU A 80 8.88 2.02 -8.28
N TRP A 81 7.84 2.50 -7.59
CA TRP A 81 7.99 3.30 -6.38
C TRP A 81 8.85 2.58 -5.33
N ALA A 82 8.53 1.30 -5.06
CA ALA A 82 9.26 0.50 -4.09
C ALA A 82 10.72 0.28 -4.52
N ARG A 83 10.94 -0.02 -5.81
CA ARG A 83 12.27 -0.23 -6.39
C ARG A 83 13.13 1.03 -6.32
N HIS A 84 12.60 2.19 -6.70
CA HIS A 84 13.33 3.46 -6.67
C HIS A 84 13.78 3.83 -5.25
N ARG A 85 12.96 3.51 -4.25
CA ARG A 85 13.25 3.77 -2.83
C ARG A 85 14.02 2.65 -2.14
N ARG A 86 14.26 1.51 -2.82
CA ARG A 86 14.77 0.27 -2.18
C ARG A 86 13.93 -0.11 -0.95
N ALA A 87 12.64 0.17 -1.04
CA ALA A 87 11.65 -0.08 -0.01
C ALA A 87 11.16 -1.53 -0.07
N PRO A 88 10.80 -2.15 1.08
CA PRO A 88 10.09 -3.42 1.08
C PRO A 88 8.79 -3.29 0.30
N LEU A 89 8.43 -4.34 -0.43
CA LEU A 89 7.16 -4.46 -1.13
C LEU A 89 6.43 -5.70 -0.61
N HIS A 90 5.23 -5.49 -0.09
CA HIS A 90 4.38 -6.54 0.47
C HIS A 90 3.07 -6.66 -0.34
N ALA A 91 2.41 -7.82 -0.24
CA ALA A 91 1.05 -8.01 -0.77
C ALA A 91 0.35 -9.16 -0.04
N HIS A 92 -0.98 -9.12 0.02
CA HIS A 92 -1.77 -10.33 0.25
C HIS A 92 -1.95 -11.06 -1.09
N LEU A 93 -1.64 -12.36 -1.11
CA LEU A 93 -1.69 -13.17 -2.31
C LEU A 93 -2.07 -14.61 -1.96
N SER A 94 -2.97 -15.17 -2.76
CA SER A 94 -3.42 -16.57 -2.64
C SER A 94 -3.97 -16.94 -1.25
N GLU A 95 -4.57 -15.97 -0.56
CA GLU A 95 -5.29 -16.20 0.69
C GLU A 95 -6.61 -16.96 0.42
N GLN A 96 -7.25 -16.67 -0.72
CA GLN A 96 -8.48 -17.33 -1.15
C GLN A 96 -8.27 -18.06 -2.48
N PRO A 97 -8.81 -19.28 -2.67
CA PRO A 97 -8.66 -20.02 -3.94
C PRO A 97 -9.09 -19.24 -5.18
N ALA A 98 -10.10 -18.39 -5.04
CA ALA A 98 -10.62 -17.54 -6.12
C ALA A 98 -9.60 -16.50 -6.64
N GLU A 99 -8.49 -16.25 -5.94
CA GLU A 99 -7.43 -15.35 -6.39
C GLU A 99 -6.51 -15.98 -7.45
N ASN A 100 -6.56 -17.30 -7.60
CA ASN A 100 -5.71 -18.07 -8.52
C ASN A 100 -6.50 -18.81 -9.62
N ALA A 101 -7.80 -18.53 -9.73
CA ALA A 101 -8.72 -19.22 -10.63
C ALA A 101 -8.52 -18.85 -12.11
#